data_AF-A0A1X7R711-F1
#
_entry.id   AF-A0A1X7R711-F1
#
_cell.length_a   1.000
_cell.length_b   1.000
_cell.length_c   1.000
_cell.angle_alpha   90.00
_cell.angle_beta   90.00
_cell.angle_gamma   90.00
#
_symmetry.space_group_name_H-M   'P 1'
#
loop_
_entity.id
_entity.type
_entity.pdbx_description
1 polymer ?
#
loop_
_entity_poly.entity_id
_entity_poly.type
_entity_poly.pdbx_seq_one_letter_code
_entity_poly.pdbx_strand_id
1 'polypeptide(L)'
;MSSYISDIATSNSRIEGTILNATSTHDSITFTFFIEEASSKKPFKVCFNNLFLRDASRSPTSVDAKTGQKLFTTGQLALKKIHTIPNVIKISKDAQSVNITWKDGDSYDYPLDFLFRYKGSTFATRSLRNQSSMFRPIIWNKTRFENSMEHFETDYSKFINDDRSLFDALINLQRYGLTLITNLPKDESQNPELLKSLCERIGPIRKTVYGETFDINNLKEDDTHISSTNIKLPFHMDLQYMQHVPGYKFIQSIKNETKGGENFFVDGFNIGRSIREEDTEAYEALQIVPVNYKYAKGDMRYYESRPVIEQNDTSEHNIEPANYEYLIRNVNYSPPFQAPFTYGIYNKIPKDTDSESTDTDNCILTAPGKLIERFTFSDFIRGLEMFENLTHEEKNQFMIKLPENSCIIMNNRRILHSRNNFEANNEGDTRLFRSCFLDGDHFKSKMKYLEEKFEL
;
A
#
# COMPACT_ATOMS: atom_id res chain seq x y z
N MET A 1 8.28 -36.00 -1.17
CA MET A 1 6.86 -35.85 -0.76
C MET A 1 6.23 -34.78 -1.66
N SER A 2 6.17 -35.03 -2.98
CA SER A 2 4.97 -35.43 -3.75
C SER A 2 3.63 -35.51 -3.01
N SER A 3 2.60 -34.94 -3.65
CA SER A 3 1.19 -34.73 -3.27
C SER A 3 0.94 -33.57 -2.30
N TYR A 4 0.67 -32.37 -2.83
CA TYR A 4 -0.29 -31.38 -2.32
C TYR A 4 -0.30 -30.08 -3.16
N ILE A 5 -0.25 -30.17 -4.50
CA ILE A 5 -0.53 -29.00 -5.36
C ILE A 5 -1.21 -29.54 -6.63
N SER A 6 -2.53 -29.59 -6.62
CA SER A 6 -3.34 -29.56 -7.84
C SER A 6 -4.48 -28.57 -7.62
N ASP A 7 -4.75 -27.81 -8.68
CA ASP A 7 -5.96 -27.06 -8.94
C ASP A 7 -6.13 -25.71 -8.24
N ILE A 8 -5.41 -24.69 -8.75
CA ILE A 8 -6.00 -23.36 -8.89
C ILE A 8 -5.60 -22.84 -10.28
N ALA A 9 -6.51 -23.03 -11.23
CA ALA A 9 -6.49 -22.44 -12.57
C ALA A 9 -7.30 -21.14 -12.59
N THR A 10 -7.10 -20.34 -13.63
CA THR A 10 -7.80 -19.08 -13.86
C THR A 10 -9.30 -19.31 -13.72
N SER A 11 -9.94 -18.49 -12.91
CA SER A 11 -11.38 -18.42 -12.91
C SER A 11 -11.89 -17.34 -13.88
N ASN A 12 -11.62 -17.54 -15.17
CA ASN A 12 -12.73 -17.61 -16.14
C ASN A 12 -13.39 -19.01 -16.09
N SER A 13 -12.89 -19.93 -15.26
CA SER A 13 -13.65 -21.06 -14.72
C SER A 13 -14.99 -20.57 -14.21
N ARG A 14 -16.07 -21.01 -14.85
CA ARG A 14 -17.41 -20.85 -14.31
C ARG A 14 -17.38 -21.51 -12.94
N ILE A 15 -17.75 -20.78 -11.90
CA ILE A 15 -17.98 -21.38 -10.59
C ILE A 15 -19.00 -22.52 -10.79
N GLU A 16 -18.56 -23.75 -10.53
CA GLU A 16 -19.41 -24.92 -10.67
C GLU A 16 -20.43 -24.95 -9.54
N GLY A 17 -21.71 -24.97 -9.91
CA GLY A 17 -22.80 -24.82 -8.96
C GLY A 17 -24.15 -24.75 -9.65
N THR A 18 -25.20 -24.47 -8.89
CA THR A 18 -26.57 -24.47 -9.42
C THR A 18 -27.43 -23.47 -8.66
N ILE A 19 -28.13 -22.63 -9.40
CA ILE A 19 -29.14 -21.73 -8.83
C ILE A 19 -30.43 -22.52 -8.61
N LEU A 20 -30.85 -22.61 -7.36
CA LEU A 20 -31.99 -23.44 -6.94
C LEU A 20 -33.29 -22.65 -6.95
N ASN A 21 -33.25 -21.38 -6.53
CA ASN A 21 -34.44 -20.55 -6.39
C ASN A 21 -34.11 -19.06 -6.48
N ALA A 22 -35.07 -18.27 -6.96
CA ALA A 22 -35.06 -16.82 -6.95
C ALA A 22 -36.47 -16.30 -6.62
N THR A 23 -36.63 -15.67 -5.45
CA THR A 23 -37.93 -15.13 -5.00
C THR A 23 -37.84 -13.64 -4.77
N SER A 24 -38.82 -12.88 -5.26
CA SER A 24 -38.85 -11.42 -5.15
C SER A 24 -39.80 -10.92 -4.06
N THR A 25 -39.42 -9.78 -3.50
CA THR A 25 -40.30 -8.87 -2.77
C THR A 25 -40.38 -7.54 -3.53
N HIS A 26 -41.06 -6.54 -2.97
CA HIS A 26 -41.13 -5.20 -3.56
C HIS A 26 -39.73 -4.58 -3.75
N ASP A 27 -38.82 -4.78 -2.80
CA ASP A 27 -37.53 -4.06 -2.74
C ASP A 27 -36.30 -4.96 -2.90
N SER A 28 -36.47 -6.27 -2.94
CA SER A 28 -35.35 -7.22 -2.99
C SER A 28 -35.66 -8.51 -3.74
N ILE A 29 -34.60 -9.22 -4.13
CA ILE A 29 -34.67 -10.58 -4.65
C ILE A 29 -33.75 -11.47 -3.82
N THR A 30 -34.32 -12.56 -3.30
CA THR A 30 -33.60 -13.60 -2.58
C THR A 30 -33.23 -14.73 -3.52
N PHE A 31 -31.94 -15.04 -3.60
CA PHE A 31 -31.41 -16.15 -4.37
C PHE A 31 -30.95 -17.25 -3.42
N THR A 32 -31.25 -18.48 -3.80
CA THR A 32 -30.72 -19.68 -3.16
C THR A 32 -29.93 -20.46 -4.21
N PHE A 33 -28.66 -20.75 -3.94
CA PHE A 33 -27.79 -21.45 -4.88
C PHE A 33 -26.75 -22.30 -4.17
N PHE A 34 -26.25 -23.31 -4.86
CA PHE A 34 -25.22 -24.24 -4.38
C PHE A 34 -23.94 -24.05 -5.19
N ILE A 35 -22.78 -24.17 -4.54
CA ILE A 35 -21.46 -24.19 -5.18
C ILE A 35 -20.76 -25.50 -4.80
N GLU A 36 -20.22 -26.21 -5.78
CA GLU A 36 -19.63 -27.54 -5.59
C GLU A 36 -18.34 -27.51 -4.76
N GLU A 37 -17.53 -26.47 -4.93
CA GLU A 37 -16.25 -26.27 -4.22
C GLU A 37 -16.39 -25.73 -2.78
N ALA A 38 -17.61 -25.40 -2.32
CA ALA A 38 -17.79 -24.85 -0.99
C ALA A 38 -17.60 -25.94 0.09
N SER A 39 -16.75 -25.68 1.08
CA SER A 39 -16.44 -26.61 2.20
C SER A 39 -17.67 -27.05 3.00
N SER A 40 -18.81 -26.36 2.84
CA SER A 40 -20.10 -26.72 3.41
C SER A 40 -21.06 -27.20 2.32
N LYS A 41 -21.65 -28.38 2.48
CA LYS A 41 -22.74 -28.87 1.60
C LYS A 41 -24.07 -28.11 1.74
N LYS A 42 -24.07 -26.92 2.34
CA LYS A 42 -25.27 -26.10 2.54
C LYS A 42 -25.42 -25.08 1.41
N PRO A 43 -26.63 -24.86 0.88
CA PRO A 43 -26.85 -23.83 -0.12
C PRO A 43 -26.66 -22.44 0.49
N PHE A 44 -26.09 -21.53 -0.29
CA PHE A 44 -26.07 -20.10 0.04
C PHE A 44 -27.47 -19.53 -0.16
N LYS A 45 -27.88 -18.65 0.75
CA LYS A 45 -29.11 -17.87 0.64
C LYS A 45 -28.78 -16.40 0.84
N VAL A 46 -29.04 -15.59 -0.18
CA VAL A 46 -28.64 -14.18 -0.22
C VAL A 46 -29.82 -13.33 -0.67
N CYS A 47 -30.06 -12.21 0.01
CA CYS A 47 -31.07 -11.25 -0.36
C CYS A 47 -30.40 -9.98 -0.91
N PHE A 48 -30.54 -9.72 -2.21
CA PHE A 48 -30.01 -8.53 -2.85
C PHE A 48 -31.08 -7.43 -2.97
N ASN A 49 -30.66 -6.18 -2.79
CA ASN A 49 -31.50 -5.02 -3.06
C ASN A 49 -31.76 -4.90 -4.58
N ASN A 50 -33.01 -4.61 -4.98
CA ASN A 50 -33.36 -4.48 -6.39
C ASN A 50 -32.62 -3.34 -7.10
N LEU A 51 -32.37 -2.23 -6.41
CA LEU A 51 -31.58 -1.11 -6.93
C LEU A 51 -30.16 -1.58 -7.27
N PHE A 52 -29.53 -2.37 -6.41
CA PHE A 52 -28.20 -2.92 -6.65
C PHE A 52 -28.18 -3.81 -7.89
N LEU A 53 -29.13 -4.74 -8.01
CA LEU A 53 -29.21 -5.63 -9.17
C LEU A 53 -29.40 -4.81 -10.46
N ARG A 54 -30.40 -3.92 -10.51
CA ARG A 54 -30.68 -3.07 -11.68
C ARG A 54 -29.50 -2.16 -12.05
N ASP A 55 -28.80 -1.62 -11.06
CA ASP A 55 -27.61 -0.78 -11.24
C ASP A 55 -26.40 -1.57 -11.76
N ALA A 56 -26.32 -2.87 -11.46
CA ALA A 56 -25.29 -3.78 -11.92
C ALA A 56 -25.58 -4.43 -13.29
N SER A 57 -26.75 -4.16 -13.89
CA SER A 57 -27.12 -4.66 -15.22
C SER A 57 -26.07 -4.30 -16.27
N ARG A 58 -25.68 -5.29 -17.11
CA ARG A 58 -24.75 -5.10 -18.24
C ARG A 58 -25.45 -5.28 -19.58
N SER A 59 -26.76 -5.11 -19.63
CA SER A 59 -27.54 -5.13 -20.87
C SER A 59 -27.12 -3.99 -21.82
N PRO A 60 -27.43 -4.06 -23.12
CA PRO A 60 -27.16 -2.99 -24.08
C PRO A 60 -27.86 -1.65 -23.76
N THR A 61 -28.92 -1.68 -22.96
CA THR A 61 -29.63 -0.48 -22.47
C THR A 61 -29.02 0.08 -21.18
N SER A 62 -28.17 -0.70 -20.51
CA SER A 62 -27.54 -0.34 -19.24
C SER A 62 -26.09 0.09 -19.40
N VAL A 63 -25.38 -0.46 -20.40
CA VAL A 63 -23.97 -0.13 -20.69
C VAL A 63 -23.73 0.08 -22.17
N ASP A 64 -22.83 1.00 -22.50
CA ASP A 64 -22.35 1.18 -23.86
C ASP A 64 -21.57 -0.05 -24.32
N ALA A 65 -21.91 -0.59 -25.50
CA ALA A 65 -21.35 -1.85 -25.99
C ALA A 65 -19.85 -1.78 -26.32
N LYS A 66 -19.31 -0.58 -26.60
CA LYS A 66 -17.90 -0.41 -26.98
C LYS A 66 -17.00 -0.14 -25.78
N THR A 67 -17.46 0.70 -24.86
CA THR A 67 -16.67 1.19 -23.72
C THR A 67 -16.98 0.45 -22.42
N GLY A 68 -18.13 -0.22 -22.33
CA GLY A 68 -18.61 -0.87 -21.11
C GLY A 68 -19.02 0.11 -20.00
N GLN A 69 -19.13 1.40 -20.31
CA GLN A 69 -19.53 2.46 -19.38
C GLN A 69 -21.05 2.46 -19.17
N LYS A 70 -21.52 2.81 -17.97
CA LYS A 70 -22.95 2.89 -17.65
C LYS A 70 -23.64 4.01 -18.43
N LEU A 71 -24.86 3.74 -18.91
CA LEU A 71 -25.70 4.68 -19.65
C LEU A 71 -26.71 5.44 -18.76
N PHE A 72 -26.72 5.16 -17.47
CA PHE A 72 -27.58 5.80 -16.48
C PHE A 72 -26.81 6.03 -15.18
N THR A 73 -27.38 6.84 -14.30
CA THR A 73 -26.89 7.06 -12.94
C THR A 73 -27.71 6.27 -11.93
N THR A 74 -27.08 5.80 -10.85
CA THR A 74 -27.78 5.12 -9.76
C THR A 74 -28.88 6.02 -9.15
N GLY A 75 -28.65 7.34 -9.11
CA GLY A 75 -29.65 8.31 -8.67
C GLY A 75 -30.92 8.33 -9.55
N GLN A 76 -30.79 8.20 -10.87
CA GLN A 76 -31.96 8.10 -11.77
C GLN A 76 -32.80 6.86 -11.49
N LEU A 77 -32.18 5.71 -11.19
CA LEU A 77 -32.89 4.50 -10.78
C LEU A 77 -33.61 4.72 -9.44
N ALA A 78 -32.92 5.31 -8.46
CA ALA A 78 -33.48 5.53 -7.12
C ALA A 78 -34.68 6.51 -7.12
N LEU A 79 -34.66 7.53 -7.99
CA LEU A 79 -35.75 8.50 -8.12
C LEU A 79 -37.02 7.88 -8.71
N LYS A 80 -36.90 6.83 -9.53
CA LYS A 80 -38.03 6.21 -10.24
C LYS A 80 -38.15 4.74 -9.85
N LYS A 81 -38.92 4.47 -8.78
CA LYS A 81 -39.14 3.11 -8.24
C LYS A 81 -39.51 2.06 -9.28
N ILE A 82 -40.21 2.45 -10.35
CA ILE A 82 -40.59 1.51 -11.43
C ILE A 82 -39.37 0.83 -12.07
N HIS A 83 -38.20 1.48 -12.13
CA HIS A 83 -36.99 0.90 -12.70
C HIS A 83 -36.43 -0.28 -11.90
N THR A 84 -36.71 -0.32 -10.59
CA THR A 84 -36.19 -1.34 -9.67
C THR A 84 -37.25 -2.34 -9.26
N ILE A 85 -38.39 -2.42 -9.95
CA ILE A 85 -39.41 -3.44 -9.69
C ILE A 85 -39.23 -4.57 -10.70
N PRO A 86 -38.98 -5.81 -10.26
CA PRO A 86 -38.91 -6.95 -11.16
C PRO A 86 -40.28 -7.21 -11.78
N ASN A 87 -40.31 -7.41 -13.09
CA ASN A 87 -41.50 -7.84 -13.83
C ASN A 87 -41.52 -9.37 -13.98
N VAL A 88 -40.40 -9.95 -14.41
CA VAL A 88 -40.25 -11.39 -14.62
C VAL A 88 -38.88 -11.84 -14.12
N ILE A 89 -38.84 -12.97 -13.41
CA ILE A 89 -37.60 -13.61 -12.93
C ILE A 89 -37.61 -15.05 -13.43
N LYS A 90 -36.55 -15.46 -14.14
CA LYS A 90 -36.43 -16.80 -14.71
C LYS A 90 -35.02 -17.34 -14.52
N ILE A 91 -34.91 -18.51 -13.92
CA ILE A 91 -33.65 -19.25 -13.84
C ILE A 91 -33.41 -19.88 -15.23
N SER A 92 -32.18 -19.81 -15.72
CA SER A 92 -31.80 -20.43 -16.99
C SER A 92 -31.92 -21.96 -16.93
N LYS A 93 -32.06 -22.61 -18.10
CA LYS A 93 -32.25 -24.09 -18.15
C LYS A 93 -31.08 -24.87 -17.57
N ASP A 94 -29.87 -24.33 -17.67
CA ASP A 94 -28.64 -24.88 -17.08
C ASP A 94 -28.41 -24.44 -15.62
N ALA A 95 -29.33 -23.64 -15.06
CA ALA A 95 -29.27 -23.08 -13.72
C ALA A 95 -27.97 -22.31 -13.40
N GLN A 96 -27.28 -21.80 -14.42
CA GLN A 96 -26.05 -21.00 -14.29
C GLN A 96 -26.31 -19.49 -14.24
N SER A 97 -27.55 -19.05 -14.46
CA SER A 97 -27.91 -17.62 -14.41
C SER A 97 -29.38 -17.41 -14.05
N VAL A 98 -29.71 -16.18 -13.64
CA VAL A 98 -31.09 -15.72 -13.50
C VAL A 98 -31.32 -14.52 -14.40
N ASN A 99 -32.25 -14.64 -15.34
CA ASN A 99 -32.79 -13.51 -16.07
C ASN A 99 -33.72 -12.71 -15.17
N ILE A 100 -33.48 -11.41 -15.06
CA ILE A 100 -34.44 -10.47 -14.47
C ILE A 100 -34.83 -9.48 -15.54
N THR A 101 -36.13 -9.45 -15.85
CA THR A 101 -36.74 -8.39 -16.65
C THR A 101 -37.41 -7.40 -15.71
N TRP A 102 -37.01 -6.14 -15.79
CA TRP A 102 -37.49 -5.04 -14.97
C TRP A 102 -38.71 -4.35 -15.60
N LYS A 103 -39.50 -3.62 -14.80
CA LYS A 103 -40.68 -2.90 -15.31
C LYS A 103 -40.35 -1.70 -16.21
N ASP A 104 -39.11 -1.22 -16.23
CA ASP A 104 -38.65 -0.22 -17.19
C ASP A 104 -38.30 -0.80 -18.57
N GLY A 105 -38.37 -2.12 -18.72
CA GLY A 105 -38.06 -2.83 -19.96
C GLY A 105 -36.62 -3.33 -20.06
N ASP A 106 -35.73 -3.01 -19.11
CA ASP A 106 -34.40 -3.58 -19.06
C ASP A 106 -34.46 -5.09 -18.74
N SER A 107 -33.58 -5.88 -19.34
CA SER A 107 -33.47 -7.31 -19.06
C SER A 107 -32.02 -7.73 -19.05
N TYR A 108 -31.62 -8.49 -18.04
CA TYR A 108 -30.24 -8.94 -17.88
C TYR A 108 -30.16 -10.31 -17.20
N ASP A 109 -29.23 -11.13 -17.68
CA ASP A 109 -28.89 -12.43 -17.12
C ASP A 109 -27.76 -12.27 -16.11
N TYR A 110 -28.08 -12.44 -14.83
CA TYR A 110 -27.10 -12.40 -13.75
C TYR A 110 -26.47 -13.79 -13.61
N PRO A 111 -25.17 -13.97 -13.91
CA PRO A 111 -24.52 -15.27 -13.80
C PRO A 111 -24.34 -15.68 -12.33
N LEU A 112 -24.25 -17.00 -12.10
CA LEU A 112 -23.99 -17.57 -10.77
C LEU A 112 -22.72 -16.99 -10.12
N ASP A 113 -21.66 -16.77 -10.90
CA ASP A 113 -20.42 -16.14 -10.40
C ASP A 113 -20.68 -14.73 -9.86
N PHE A 114 -21.51 -13.93 -10.53
CA PHE A 114 -21.90 -12.61 -10.00
C PHE A 114 -22.61 -12.77 -8.64
N LEU A 115 -23.62 -13.64 -8.55
CA LEU A 115 -24.34 -13.86 -7.30
C LEU A 115 -23.40 -14.33 -6.17
N PHE A 116 -22.49 -15.27 -6.47
CA PHE A 116 -21.51 -15.78 -5.52
C PHE A 116 -20.51 -14.72 -5.08
N ARG A 117 -20.05 -13.86 -5.99
CA ARG A 117 -19.07 -12.80 -5.71
C ARG A 117 -19.62 -11.74 -4.75
N TYR A 118 -20.91 -11.43 -4.86
CA TYR A 118 -21.58 -10.42 -4.05
C TYR A 118 -22.36 -11.00 -2.85
N LYS A 119 -22.33 -12.32 -2.62
CA LYS A 119 -23.22 -13.03 -1.69
C LYS A 119 -23.24 -12.59 -0.21
N GLY A 120 -22.28 -11.77 0.23
CA GLY A 120 -22.22 -11.22 1.60
C GLY A 120 -22.23 -12.28 2.70
N SER A 121 -21.08 -12.64 3.26
CA SER A 121 -21.04 -13.56 4.43
C SER A 121 -20.80 -12.87 5.77
N THR A 122 -20.19 -11.69 5.80
CA THR A 122 -19.96 -10.80 6.95
C THR A 122 -19.39 -9.48 6.38
N PHE A 123 -18.98 -8.51 7.22
CA PHE A 123 -18.54 -7.13 6.88
C PHE A 123 -17.54 -6.94 5.70
N ALA A 124 -17.09 -7.99 5.01
CA ALA A 124 -16.42 -7.91 3.71
C ALA A 124 -16.96 -8.97 2.73
N THR A 125 -17.22 -8.57 1.48
CA THR A 125 -17.55 -9.49 0.35
C THR A 125 -16.31 -9.72 -0.50
N ARG A 126 -16.31 -10.79 -1.32
CA ARG A 126 -15.26 -10.97 -2.35
C ARG A 126 -15.20 -9.80 -3.33
N SER A 127 -16.33 -9.15 -3.62
CA SER A 127 -16.35 -7.92 -4.41
C SER A 127 -15.70 -6.72 -3.73
N LEU A 128 -15.64 -6.65 -2.40
CA LEU A 128 -14.85 -5.65 -1.67
C LEU A 128 -13.33 -5.97 -1.71
N ARG A 129 -12.94 -7.21 -2.02
CA ARG A 129 -11.54 -7.66 -2.14
C ARG A 129 -10.89 -7.39 -3.50
N ASN A 130 -11.64 -6.85 -4.48
CA ASN A 130 -11.20 -6.69 -5.86
C ASN A 130 -10.02 -5.71 -6.09
N GLN A 131 -9.38 -5.20 -5.03
CA GLN A 131 -8.25 -4.26 -5.14
C GLN A 131 -6.94 -4.75 -4.52
N SER A 132 -6.93 -5.90 -3.84
CA SER A 132 -5.72 -6.42 -3.19
C SER A 132 -5.23 -7.68 -3.87
N SER A 133 -3.92 -7.72 -4.16
CA SER A 133 -3.25 -8.93 -4.67
C SER A 133 -3.48 -10.09 -3.71
N MET A 134 -3.54 -11.32 -4.24
CA MET A 134 -3.66 -12.53 -3.40
C MET A 134 -2.41 -12.75 -2.54
N PHE A 135 -1.27 -12.17 -2.95
CA PHE A 135 -0.03 -12.20 -2.23
C PHE A 135 -0.02 -11.16 -1.11
N ARG A 136 0.25 -11.65 0.10
CA ARG A 136 0.17 -10.89 1.34
C ARG A 136 1.53 -10.35 1.74
N PRO A 137 1.60 -9.16 2.37
CA PRO A 137 2.79 -8.76 3.10
C PRO A 137 3.17 -9.82 4.14
N ILE A 138 4.47 -10.12 4.22
CA ILE A 138 5.08 -10.95 5.25
C ILE A 138 5.88 -10.00 6.14
N ILE A 139 5.42 -9.79 7.36
CA ILE A 139 6.14 -8.97 8.34
C ILE A 139 7.44 -9.67 8.73
N TRP A 140 8.58 -8.97 8.65
CA TRP A 140 9.89 -9.58 8.85
C TRP A 140 10.80 -8.81 9.81
N ASN A 141 11.68 -9.58 10.45
CA ASN A 141 12.90 -9.14 11.11
C ASN A 141 14.10 -9.73 10.33
N LYS A 142 15.34 -9.47 10.77
CA LYS A 142 16.57 -9.92 10.08
C LYS A 142 16.55 -11.41 9.78
N THR A 143 16.35 -12.25 10.79
CA THR A 143 16.35 -13.72 10.65
C THR A 143 15.28 -14.20 9.66
N ARG A 144 14.06 -13.64 9.74
CA ARG A 144 12.98 -14.05 8.82
C ARG A 144 13.25 -13.62 7.38
N PHE A 145 13.84 -12.45 7.17
CA PHE A 145 14.20 -11.96 5.85
C PHE A 145 15.35 -12.78 5.23
N GLU A 146 16.39 -13.07 6.01
CA GLU A 146 17.53 -13.89 5.58
C GLU A 146 17.11 -15.31 5.16
N ASN A 147 16.11 -15.89 5.82
CA ASN A 147 15.53 -17.17 5.42
C ASN A 147 14.79 -17.14 4.06
N SER A 148 14.51 -15.95 3.51
CA SER A 148 13.88 -15.76 2.20
C SER A 148 14.82 -15.19 1.13
N MET A 149 16.13 -15.17 1.40
CA MET A 149 17.14 -14.53 0.55
C MET A 149 17.19 -15.13 -0.87
N GLU A 150 16.81 -16.40 -1.04
CA GLU A 150 16.75 -17.05 -2.37
C GLU A 150 15.77 -16.39 -3.34
N HIS A 151 14.78 -15.66 -2.83
CA HIS A 151 13.76 -14.95 -3.62
C HIS A 151 14.02 -13.44 -3.69
N PHE A 152 15.02 -12.93 -2.97
CA PHE A 152 15.29 -11.50 -2.91
C PHE A 152 15.79 -10.94 -4.24
N GLU A 153 16.58 -11.73 -4.97
CA GLU A 153 17.30 -11.30 -6.17
C GLU A 153 16.60 -11.74 -7.47
N THR A 154 16.72 -10.93 -8.52
CA THR A 154 16.30 -11.27 -9.88
C THR A 154 17.28 -10.69 -10.89
N ASP A 155 17.64 -11.48 -11.89
CA ASP A 155 18.53 -11.03 -12.96
C ASP A 155 17.86 -9.97 -13.87
N TYR A 156 18.59 -8.92 -14.25
CA TYR A 156 18.11 -7.85 -15.13
C TYR A 156 17.47 -8.36 -16.42
N SER A 157 18.13 -9.30 -17.11
CA SER A 157 17.65 -9.79 -18.41
C SER A 157 16.32 -10.53 -18.25
N LYS A 158 16.16 -11.29 -17.16
CA LYS A 158 14.90 -11.94 -16.82
C LYS A 158 13.82 -10.92 -16.44
N PHE A 159 14.15 -9.94 -15.61
CA PHE A 159 13.20 -8.91 -15.18
C PHE A 159 12.61 -8.12 -16.35
N ILE A 160 13.47 -7.72 -17.31
CA ILE A 160 13.03 -6.97 -18.49
C ILE A 160 12.26 -7.85 -19.47
N ASN A 161 12.78 -9.05 -19.80
CA ASN A 161 12.29 -9.80 -20.95
C ASN A 161 11.26 -10.90 -20.64
N ASP A 162 11.12 -11.31 -19.38
CA ASP A 162 10.22 -12.40 -18.97
C ASP A 162 9.15 -11.92 -17.99
N ASP A 163 7.88 -12.01 -18.39
CA ASP A 163 6.75 -11.63 -17.55
C ASP A 163 6.63 -12.51 -16.30
N ARG A 164 7.09 -13.77 -16.35
CA ARG A 164 7.01 -14.64 -15.18
C ARG A 164 8.01 -14.22 -14.12
N SER A 165 9.26 -14.00 -14.52
CA SER A 165 10.30 -13.48 -13.63
C SER A 165 9.97 -12.08 -13.10
N LEU A 166 9.38 -11.20 -13.91
CA LEU A 166 8.82 -9.92 -13.43
C LEU A 166 7.78 -10.17 -12.33
N PHE A 167 6.83 -11.07 -12.59
CA PHE A 167 5.76 -11.35 -11.64
C PHE A 167 6.29 -11.89 -10.31
N ASP A 168 7.24 -12.83 -10.35
CA ASP A 168 7.88 -13.37 -9.15
C ASP A 168 8.60 -12.25 -8.37
N ALA A 169 9.30 -11.32 -9.06
CA ALA A 169 9.90 -10.15 -8.43
C ALA A 169 8.86 -9.21 -7.78
N LEU A 170 7.69 -8.99 -8.42
CA LEU A 170 6.61 -8.18 -7.84
C LEU A 170 5.93 -8.88 -6.66
N ILE A 171 5.79 -10.21 -6.68
CA ILE A 171 5.34 -11.02 -5.54
C ILE A 171 6.29 -10.81 -4.36
N ASN A 172 7.60 -10.85 -4.59
CA ASN A 172 8.60 -10.64 -3.54
C ASN A 172 8.58 -9.22 -3.02
N LEU A 173 8.44 -8.23 -3.90
CA LEU A 173 8.28 -6.84 -3.53
C LEU A 173 6.98 -6.59 -2.72
N GLN A 174 5.88 -7.30 -3.05
CA GLN A 174 4.63 -7.27 -2.27
C GLN A 174 4.80 -7.93 -0.89
N ARG A 175 5.45 -9.08 -0.83
CA ARG A 175 5.67 -9.85 0.41
C ARG A 175 6.61 -9.14 1.37
N TYR A 176 7.77 -8.72 0.89
CA TYR A 176 8.85 -8.24 1.76
C TYR A 176 9.08 -6.73 1.66
N GLY A 177 8.49 -6.05 0.67
CA GLY A 177 8.74 -4.62 0.46
C GLY A 177 10.10 -4.32 -0.17
N LEU A 178 10.89 -5.34 -0.56
CA LEU A 178 12.22 -5.22 -1.13
C LEU A 178 12.46 -6.27 -2.22
N THR A 179 13.16 -5.89 -3.29
CA THR A 179 13.77 -6.83 -4.25
C THR A 179 15.02 -6.20 -4.88
N LEU A 180 16.02 -7.02 -5.20
CA LEU A 180 17.26 -6.59 -5.83
C LEU A 180 17.34 -7.12 -7.27
N ILE A 181 17.49 -6.20 -8.22
CA ILE A 181 17.77 -6.52 -9.61
C ILE A 181 19.29 -6.54 -9.81
N THR A 182 19.85 -7.67 -10.21
CA THR A 182 21.30 -7.88 -10.38
C THR A 182 21.68 -7.89 -11.86
N ASN A 183 22.98 -7.82 -12.14
CA ASN A 183 23.55 -7.93 -13.49
C ASN A 183 23.01 -6.90 -14.51
N LEU A 184 22.84 -5.64 -14.09
CA LEU A 184 22.53 -4.56 -15.03
C LEU A 184 23.67 -4.42 -16.08
N PRO A 185 23.37 -3.99 -17.32
CA PRO A 185 24.37 -3.78 -18.36
C PRO A 185 25.39 -2.72 -17.93
N LYS A 186 26.67 -3.11 -17.89
CA LYS A 186 27.76 -2.26 -17.37
C LYS A 186 28.02 -1.06 -18.26
N ASP A 187 27.91 -1.25 -19.56
CA ASP A 187 28.08 -0.25 -20.62
C ASP A 187 26.98 0.82 -20.62
N GLU A 188 25.79 0.49 -20.12
CA GLU A 188 24.66 1.44 -19.99
C GLU A 188 24.47 1.98 -18.57
N SER A 189 25.33 1.60 -17.61
CA SER A 189 25.17 1.93 -16.19
C SER A 189 25.00 3.43 -15.91
N GLN A 190 25.66 4.30 -16.70
CA GLN A 190 25.54 5.76 -16.56
C GLN A 190 24.39 6.36 -17.38
N ASN A 191 23.73 5.61 -18.26
CA ASN A 191 22.58 6.08 -19.04
C ASN A 191 21.32 6.14 -18.15
N PRO A 192 20.68 7.31 -17.96
CA PRO A 192 19.46 7.42 -17.15
C PRO A 192 18.31 6.54 -17.65
N GLU A 193 18.27 6.25 -18.96
CA GLU A 193 17.23 5.43 -19.58
C GLU A 193 17.24 3.97 -19.07
N LEU A 194 18.37 3.48 -18.57
CA LEU A 194 18.45 2.15 -17.97
C LEU A 194 17.55 2.05 -16.72
N LEU A 195 17.61 3.04 -15.82
CA LEU A 195 16.76 3.07 -14.64
C LEU A 195 15.29 3.33 -15.01
N LYS A 196 15.05 4.21 -15.98
CA LYS A 196 13.68 4.49 -16.45
C LYS A 196 13.03 3.24 -17.00
N SER A 197 13.71 2.47 -17.85
CA SER A 197 13.16 1.24 -18.43
C SER A 197 12.83 0.19 -17.37
N LEU A 198 13.63 0.06 -16.30
CA LEU A 198 13.31 -0.79 -15.15
C LEU A 198 12.02 -0.35 -14.43
N CYS A 199 11.84 0.96 -14.22
CA CYS A 199 10.64 1.51 -13.61
C CYS A 199 9.41 1.31 -14.51
N GLU A 200 9.54 1.67 -15.80
CA GLU A 200 8.51 1.60 -16.83
C GLU A 200 8.07 0.18 -17.17
N ARG A 201 8.92 -0.81 -16.90
CA ARG A 201 8.52 -2.22 -16.95
C ARG A 201 7.35 -2.54 -16.01
N ILE A 202 7.29 -1.86 -14.86
CA ILE A 202 6.19 -1.94 -13.89
C ILE A 202 5.12 -0.91 -14.22
N GLY A 203 5.48 0.36 -14.40
CA GLY A 203 4.55 1.42 -14.73
C GLY A 203 5.25 2.79 -14.91
N PRO A 204 4.51 3.84 -15.30
CA PRO A 204 5.11 5.11 -15.65
C PRO A 204 5.88 5.71 -14.48
N ILE A 205 7.06 6.26 -14.78
CA ILE A 205 7.92 6.91 -13.82
C ILE A 205 7.25 8.14 -13.20
N ARG A 206 7.38 8.31 -11.88
CA ARG A 206 6.86 9.48 -11.18
C ARG A 206 7.86 10.62 -11.27
N LYS A 207 7.52 11.67 -12.01
CA LYS A 207 8.26 12.93 -11.97
C LYS A 207 8.06 13.64 -10.64
N THR A 208 9.16 14.01 -9.99
CA THR A 208 9.16 14.70 -8.69
C THR A 208 9.87 16.06 -8.78
N VAL A 209 10.05 16.72 -7.63
CA VAL A 209 10.90 17.91 -7.48
C VAL A 209 12.34 17.68 -7.93
N TYR A 210 12.80 16.42 -7.92
CA TYR A 210 14.13 16.03 -8.36
C TYR A 210 14.17 15.57 -9.83
N GLY A 211 13.06 15.73 -10.57
CA GLY A 211 12.91 15.21 -11.93
C GLY A 211 12.39 13.77 -11.96
N GLU A 212 12.59 13.10 -13.10
CA GLU A 212 12.23 11.68 -13.29
C GLU A 212 13.28 10.77 -12.63
N THR A 213 14.55 11.12 -12.79
CA THR A 213 15.69 10.45 -12.17
C THR A 213 16.64 11.50 -11.58
N PHE A 214 17.33 11.16 -10.50
CA PHE A 214 18.33 12.03 -9.89
C PHE A 214 19.54 11.22 -9.39
N ASP A 215 20.71 11.85 -9.44
CA ASP A 215 21.97 11.24 -9.04
C ASP A 215 22.29 11.57 -7.58
N ILE A 216 22.75 10.57 -6.84
CA ILE A 216 23.30 10.70 -5.49
C ILE A 216 24.79 10.44 -5.63
N ASN A 217 25.59 11.51 -5.59
CA ASN A 217 27.02 11.48 -5.87
C ASN A 217 27.78 12.13 -4.73
N ASN A 218 28.72 11.41 -4.12
CA ASN A 218 29.54 11.90 -3.02
C ASN A 218 30.58 12.95 -3.43
N LEU A 219 30.90 13.05 -4.72
CA LEU A 219 31.90 13.98 -5.27
C LEU A 219 31.31 15.29 -5.76
N LYS A 220 29.97 15.41 -5.79
CA LYS A 220 29.28 16.65 -6.14
C LYS A 220 28.61 17.17 -4.88
N GLU A 221 29.00 18.36 -4.44
CA GLU A 221 28.22 19.11 -3.46
C GLU A 221 26.84 19.37 -4.05
N ASP A 222 25.83 18.69 -3.50
CA ASP A 222 24.44 18.91 -3.82
C ASP A 222 23.70 19.37 -2.58
N ASP A 223 23.49 20.68 -2.49
CA ASP A 223 22.77 21.31 -1.39
C ASP A 223 21.26 20.96 -1.40
N THR A 224 20.76 20.14 -2.33
CA THR A 224 19.32 19.79 -2.42
C THR A 224 18.94 18.66 -1.49
N HIS A 225 19.87 17.76 -1.15
CA HIS A 225 19.56 16.55 -0.40
C HIS A 225 20.75 16.07 0.44
N ILE A 226 20.51 15.82 1.73
CA ILE A 226 21.53 15.30 2.66
C ILE A 226 22.11 13.95 2.23
N SER A 227 21.43 13.21 1.33
CA SER A 227 21.92 11.92 0.82
C SER A 227 23.23 12.01 0.04
N SER A 228 23.57 13.18 -0.48
CA SER A 228 24.82 13.40 -1.23
C SER A 228 26.01 13.68 -0.30
N THR A 229 25.78 13.74 1.02
CA THR A 229 26.84 13.97 2.03
C THR A 229 27.43 12.65 2.57
N ASN A 230 28.63 12.74 3.15
CA ASN A 230 29.30 11.58 3.77
C ASN A 230 28.76 11.21 5.16
N ILE A 231 27.79 11.98 5.67
CA ILE A 231 27.20 11.80 7.00
C ILE A 231 26.25 10.60 6.98
N LYS A 232 26.13 9.92 8.13
CA LYS A 232 25.13 8.87 8.35
C LYS A 232 23.73 9.45 8.09
N LEU A 233 22.96 8.78 7.25
CA LEU A 233 21.54 9.09 7.10
C LEU A 233 20.76 8.34 8.18
N PRO A 234 19.89 9.00 8.97
CA PRO A 234 19.00 8.28 9.87
C PRO A 234 18.01 7.43 9.08
N PHE A 235 17.34 6.48 9.74
CA PHE A 235 16.25 5.73 9.13
C PHE A 235 15.16 6.69 8.67
N HIS A 236 14.76 6.57 7.41
CA HIS A 236 13.76 7.44 6.81
C HIS A 236 13.03 6.75 5.66
N MET A 237 11.96 7.41 5.25
CA MET A 237 11.23 7.22 4.02
C MET A 237 11.22 8.54 3.25
N ASP A 238 11.22 8.45 1.94
CA ASP A 238 11.40 9.60 1.07
C ASP A 238 10.08 10.36 0.87
N LEU A 239 10.22 11.67 0.61
CA LEU A 239 9.16 12.53 0.08
C LEU A 239 7.88 12.59 0.94
N GLN A 240 7.99 12.41 2.27
CA GLN A 240 6.84 12.47 3.19
C GLN A 240 6.15 13.84 3.24
N TYR A 241 6.79 14.88 2.71
CA TYR A 241 6.23 16.22 2.53
C TYR A 241 5.33 16.37 1.28
N MET A 242 5.18 15.33 0.44
CA MET A 242 4.27 15.35 -0.71
C MET A 242 2.89 14.78 -0.35
N GLN A 243 1.80 15.42 -0.80
CA GLN A 243 0.43 14.94 -0.56
C GLN A 243 0.27 13.46 -0.94
N HIS A 244 0.74 13.11 -2.13
CA HIS A 244 0.84 11.74 -2.61
C HIS A 244 2.30 11.30 -2.54
N VAL A 245 2.63 10.57 -1.48
CA VAL A 245 3.98 9.99 -1.31
C VAL A 245 4.14 8.86 -2.32
N PRO A 246 5.25 8.80 -3.07
CA PRO A 246 5.47 7.70 -3.99
C PRO A 246 5.47 6.35 -3.28
N GLY A 247 4.88 5.35 -3.94
CA GLY A 247 4.74 4.00 -3.40
C GLY A 247 6.06 3.25 -3.35
N TYR A 248 6.88 3.39 -4.40
CA TYR A 248 8.12 2.65 -4.55
C TYR A 248 9.28 3.57 -4.93
N LYS A 249 10.47 3.24 -4.40
CA LYS A 249 11.74 3.90 -4.70
C LYS A 249 12.68 2.88 -5.33
N PHE A 250 13.37 3.32 -6.37
CA PHE A 250 14.42 2.55 -7.03
C PHE A 250 15.75 3.22 -6.72
N ILE A 251 16.78 2.43 -6.44
CA ILE A 251 18.15 2.91 -6.26
C ILE A 251 19.08 2.01 -7.08
N GLN A 252 19.54 2.54 -8.21
CA GLN A 252 20.57 1.96 -9.04
C GLN A 252 21.94 2.26 -8.45
N SER A 253 22.74 1.23 -8.23
CA SER A 253 24.16 1.34 -7.88
C SER A 253 25.00 1.36 -9.15
N ILE A 254 25.53 2.54 -9.50
CA ILE A 254 26.40 2.72 -10.68
C ILE A 254 27.86 2.49 -10.27
N LYS A 255 28.31 3.16 -9.20
CA LYS A 255 29.61 2.96 -8.57
C LYS A 255 29.49 2.90 -7.05
N ASN A 256 30.24 2.00 -6.41
CA ASN A 256 30.22 1.83 -4.96
C ASN A 256 31.61 1.41 -4.42
N GLU A 257 32.61 2.25 -4.68
CA GLU A 257 34.02 1.98 -4.37
C GLU A 257 34.40 2.36 -2.92
N THR A 258 33.53 3.10 -2.22
CA THR A 258 33.82 3.68 -0.90
C THR A 258 33.93 2.64 0.22
N LYS A 259 34.75 2.90 1.25
CA LYS A 259 34.75 2.09 2.48
C LYS A 259 33.60 2.54 3.40
N GLY A 260 32.81 1.58 3.89
CA GLY A 260 31.54 1.88 4.56
C GLY A 260 30.40 2.16 3.58
N GLY A 261 29.37 2.86 4.04
CA GLY A 261 28.21 3.22 3.23
C GLY A 261 27.28 2.03 2.91
N GLU A 262 27.28 1.02 3.78
CA GLU A 262 26.30 -0.05 3.79
C GLU A 262 24.90 0.54 3.92
N ASN A 263 23.95 -0.06 3.19
CA ASN A 263 22.56 0.33 3.21
C ASN A 263 21.83 -0.56 4.20
N PHE A 264 21.01 0.04 5.05
CA PHE A 264 20.22 -0.65 6.06
C PHE A 264 18.75 -0.51 5.74
N PHE A 265 18.00 -1.60 5.93
CA PHE A 265 16.57 -1.66 5.70
C PHE A 265 15.87 -2.25 6.93
N VAL A 266 14.74 -1.66 7.29
CA VAL A 266 13.89 -2.11 8.39
C VAL A 266 12.44 -2.18 7.93
N ASP A 267 11.76 -3.27 8.27
CA ASP A 267 10.31 -3.41 8.03
C ASP A 267 9.51 -2.59 9.04
N GLY A 268 9.03 -1.42 8.63
CA GLY A 268 8.22 -0.56 9.48
C GLY A 268 6.95 -1.23 9.98
N PHE A 269 6.42 -2.23 9.27
CA PHE A 269 5.26 -2.99 9.74
C PHE A 269 5.62 -3.90 10.92
N ASN A 270 6.83 -4.47 10.94
CA ASN A 270 7.30 -5.23 12.09
C ASN A 270 7.49 -4.33 13.32
N ILE A 271 8.03 -3.13 13.12
CA ILE A 271 8.16 -2.14 14.19
C ILE A 271 6.79 -1.76 14.74
N GLY A 272 5.83 -1.42 13.87
CA GLY A 272 4.47 -1.11 14.29
C GLY A 272 3.78 -2.26 15.03
N ARG A 273 3.99 -3.51 14.59
CA ARG A 273 3.52 -4.70 15.31
C ARG A 273 4.12 -4.79 16.71
N SER A 274 5.44 -4.69 16.83
CA SER A 274 6.14 -4.77 18.11
C SER A 274 5.68 -3.70 19.10
N ILE A 275 5.53 -2.45 18.65
CA ILE A 275 5.02 -1.37 19.50
C ILE A 275 3.60 -1.68 19.98
N ARG A 276 2.72 -2.17 19.10
CA ARG A 276 1.34 -2.51 19.51
C ARG A 276 1.29 -3.65 20.54
N GLU A 277 2.13 -4.68 20.35
CA GLU A 277 2.23 -5.84 21.25
C GLU A 277 2.75 -5.45 22.64
N GLU A 278 3.65 -4.48 22.71
CA GLU A 278 4.28 -4.01 23.95
C GLU A 278 3.46 -2.89 24.62
N ASP A 279 2.89 -1.98 23.83
CA ASP A 279 2.27 -0.74 24.29
C ASP A 279 1.19 -0.24 23.32
N THR A 280 -0.05 -0.68 23.56
CA THR A 280 -1.19 -0.35 22.68
C THR A 280 -1.53 1.15 22.71
N GLU A 281 -1.39 1.83 23.86
CA GLU A 281 -1.69 3.27 23.98
C GLU A 281 -0.70 4.11 23.16
N ALA A 282 0.60 3.80 23.24
CA ALA A 282 1.61 4.45 22.42
C ALA A 282 1.38 4.20 20.92
N TYR A 283 0.99 2.97 20.55
CA TYR A 283 0.64 2.64 19.18
C TYR A 283 -0.60 3.39 18.66
N GLU A 284 -1.62 3.60 19.50
CA GLU A 284 -2.78 4.44 19.17
C GLU A 284 -2.38 5.90 18.99
N ALA A 285 -1.51 6.43 19.86
CA ALA A 285 -1.02 7.79 19.74
C ALA A 285 -0.20 8.02 18.45
N LEU A 286 0.58 7.02 17.98
CA LEU A 286 1.29 7.04 16.69
C LEU A 286 0.36 7.12 15.46
N GLN A 287 -0.93 6.80 15.62
CA GLN A 287 -1.95 6.95 14.58
C GLN A 287 -2.69 8.30 14.65
N ILE A 288 -2.67 8.96 15.81
CA ILE A 288 -3.44 10.18 16.08
C ILE A 288 -2.59 11.43 15.87
N VAL A 289 -1.37 11.46 16.41
CA VAL A 289 -0.54 12.67 16.39
C VAL A 289 0.05 12.89 15.00
N PRO A 290 -0.27 14.03 14.33
CA PRO A 290 0.29 14.33 13.03
C PRO A 290 1.76 14.74 13.15
N VAL A 291 2.62 14.05 12.40
CA VAL A 291 4.00 14.49 12.15
C VAL A 291 3.99 15.40 10.93
N ASN A 292 4.55 16.58 11.10
CA ASN A 292 4.64 17.58 10.04
C ASN A 292 5.93 17.38 9.25
N TYR A 293 5.87 17.41 7.93
CA TYR A 293 7.02 17.31 7.04
C TYR A 293 7.05 18.53 6.13
N LYS A 294 8.25 19.10 5.91
CA LYS A 294 8.42 20.31 5.09
C LYS A 294 9.63 20.19 4.18
N TYR A 295 9.47 20.69 2.97
CA TYR A 295 10.58 20.96 2.06
C TYR A 295 10.45 22.36 1.49
N ALA A 296 11.51 23.16 1.59
CA ALA A 296 11.55 24.51 1.07
C ALA A 296 12.93 24.80 0.45
N LYS A 297 12.99 24.86 -0.88
CA LYS A 297 14.21 25.21 -1.63
C LYS A 297 13.82 25.97 -2.90
N GLY A 298 14.50 27.07 -3.22
CA GLY A 298 14.14 27.91 -4.38
C GLY A 298 12.69 28.42 -4.29
N ASP A 299 11.89 28.16 -5.33
CA ASP A 299 10.45 28.44 -5.44
C ASP A 299 9.55 27.30 -4.90
N MET A 300 10.12 26.13 -4.60
CA MET A 300 9.39 24.97 -4.11
C MET A 300 8.99 25.10 -2.64
N ARG A 301 7.70 24.90 -2.32
CA ARG A 301 7.16 24.91 -0.95
C ARG A 301 6.22 23.72 -0.76
N TYR A 302 6.70 22.69 -0.06
CA TYR A 302 5.92 21.51 0.28
C TYR A 302 5.77 21.41 1.79
N TYR A 303 4.56 21.08 2.23
CA TYR A 303 4.23 20.86 3.62
C TYR A 303 3.09 19.86 3.69
N GLU A 304 3.28 18.79 4.44
CA GLU A 304 2.22 17.80 4.70
C GLU A 304 2.32 17.26 6.11
N SER A 305 1.16 16.88 6.65
CA SER A 305 1.03 16.33 8.00
C SER A 305 0.43 14.93 7.90
N ARG A 306 1.05 13.95 8.58
CA ARG A 306 0.56 12.57 8.59
C ARG A 306 0.99 11.85 9.87
N PRO A 307 0.20 10.90 10.39
CA PRO A 307 0.59 10.09 11.54
C PRO A 307 1.74 9.15 11.17
N VAL A 308 2.47 8.62 12.15
CA VAL A 308 3.57 7.66 11.89
C VAL A 308 3.02 6.33 11.37
N ILE A 309 1.85 5.91 11.86
CA ILE A 309 1.20 4.66 11.47
C ILE A 309 -0.17 4.98 10.86
N GLU A 310 -0.41 4.49 9.64
CA GLU A 310 -1.72 4.52 9.01
C GLU A 310 -2.25 3.09 8.91
N GLN A 311 -3.49 2.85 9.32
CA GLN A 311 -4.15 1.56 9.18
C GLN A 311 -5.04 1.51 7.93
N ASN A 312 -5.34 0.29 7.49
CA ASN A 312 -6.45 0.05 6.57
C ASN A 312 -7.78 0.16 7.33
N ASP A 313 -8.84 0.51 6.61
CA ASP A 313 -10.19 0.37 7.16
C ASP A 313 -10.45 -1.09 7.59
N THR A 314 -11.29 -1.27 8.60
CA THR A 314 -11.61 -2.60 9.14
C THR A 314 -12.28 -3.48 8.07
N SER A 315 -11.78 -4.70 7.91
CA SER A 315 -12.18 -5.73 6.94
C SER A 315 -12.09 -7.12 7.58
N GLU A 316 -12.73 -8.15 7.00
CA GLU A 316 -12.68 -9.51 7.55
C GLU A 316 -11.25 -10.05 7.78
N HIS A 317 -10.25 -9.52 7.08
CA HIS A 317 -8.86 -9.95 7.17
C HIS A 317 -8.06 -9.24 8.27
N ASN A 318 -8.51 -8.09 8.80
CA ASN A 318 -7.85 -7.36 9.88
C ASN A 318 -8.74 -7.12 11.12
N ILE A 319 -9.94 -7.71 11.18
CA ILE A 319 -10.78 -7.72 12.39
C ILE A 319 -10.09 -8.51 13.51
N GLU A 320 -9.33 -9.55 13.17
CA GLU A 320 -8.56 -10.28 14.15
C GLU A 320 -7.34 -9.45 14.58
N PRO A 321 -7.18 -9.17 15.89
CA PRO A 321 -6.09 -8.33 16.39
C PRO A 321 -4.68 -8.81 16.02
N ALA A 322 -4.53 -10.10 15.68
CA ALA A 322 -3.27 -10.74 15.32
C ALA A 322 -2.87 -10.63 13.84
N ASN A 323 -3.76 -10.17 12.95
CA ASN A 323 -3.48 -10.09 11.51
C ASN A 323 -2.87 -8.73 11.14
N TYR A 324 -1.68 -8.47 11.67
CA TYR A 324 -0.93 -7.23 11.51
C TYR A 324 -0.60 -6.90 10.06
N GLU A 325 -0.43 -7.92 9.21
CA GLU A 325 -0.14 -7.77 7.78
C GLU A 325 -1.27 -7.09 6.98
N TYR A 326 -2.49 -7.07 7.53
CA TYR A 326 -3.65 -6.40 6.97
C TYR A 326 -4.06 -5.14 7.72
N LEU A 327 -3.49 -4.94 8.90
CA LEU A 327 -3.80 -3.81 9.75
C LEU A 327 -3.08 -2.56 9.25
N ILE A 328 -1.76 -2.60 9.13
CA ILE A 328 -0.95 -1.43 8.78
C ILE A 328 -0.99 -1.22 7.27
N ARG A 329 -1.47 -0.04 6.84
CA ARG A 329 -1.51 0.40 5.45
C ARG A 329 -0.18 1.02 5.05
N ASN A 330 0.28 1.99 5.83
CA ASN A 330 1.53 2.72 5.58
C ASN A 330 2.22 3.05 6.91
N VAL A 331 3.54 3.21 6.82
CA VAL A 331 4.34 3.87 7.85
C VAL A 331 4.89 5.17 7.26
N ASN A 332 5.02 6.20 8.09
CA ASN A 332 5.54 7.50 7.73
C ASN A 332 6.62 7.92 8.73
N TYR A 333 7.87 7.94 8.28
CA TYR A 333 8.98 8.32 9.14
C TYR A 333 10.06 9.00 8.31
N SER A 334 10.32 10.28 8.55
CA SER A 334 11.36 11.02 7.83
C SER A 334 11.90 12.17 8.67
N PRO A 335 12.66 11.87 9.75
CA PRO A 335 13.23 12.90 10.62
C PRO A 335 13.98 14.02 9.88
N PRO A 336 14.77 13.75 8.79
CA PRO A 336 15.47 14.82 8.06
C PRO A 336 14.57 15.91 7.45
N PHE A 337 13.29 15.60 7.20
CA PHE A 337 12.32 16.54 6.63
C PHE A 337 11.24 16.95 7.64
N GLN A 338 11.40 16.60 8.91
CA GLN A 338 10.41 16.88 9.93
C GLN A 338 10.36 18.39 10.26
N ALA A 339 9.15 18.94 10.24
CA ALA A 339 8.85 20.29 10.67
C ALA A 339 8.37 20.30 12.14
N PRO A 340 8.28 21.47 12.79
CA PRO A 340 7.79 21.57 14.17
C PRO A 340 6.42 20.92 14.35
N PHE A 341 6.24 20.18 15.45
CA PHE A 341 4.94 19.65 15.85
C PHE A 341 3.94 20.78 16.12
N THR A 342 2.67 20.51 15.87
CA THR A 342 1.57 21.47 16.07
C THR A 342 0.44 20.91 16.95
N TYR A 343 0.55 19.65 17.37
CA TYR A 343 -0.43 18.94 18.19
C TYR A 343 0.17 18.61 19.56
N GLY A 344 -0.57 18.88 20.65
CA GLY A 344 -0.19 18.46 22.01
C GLY A 344 1.10 19.07 22.58
N ILE A 345 1.68 20.08 21.92
CA ILE A 345 2.97 20.71 22.26
C ILE A 345 2.96 21.60 23.51
N TYR A 346 1.79 21.85 24.10
CA TYR A 346 1.66 22.81 25.20
C TYR A 346 1.75 22.14 26.56
N ASN A 347 2.46 22.74 27.51
CA ASN A 347 2.47 22.28 28.90
C ASN A 347 1.63 23.15 29.83
N LYS A 348 1.28 22.59 31.00
CA LYS A 348 0.68 23.35 32.08
C LYS A 348 1.72 24.36 32.56
N ILE A 349 1.32 25.63 32.65
CA ILE A 349 2.17 26.68 33.22
C ILE A 349 2.50 26.28 34.68
N PRO A 350 3.79 26.29 35.09
CA PRO A 350 4.18 26.04 36.47
C PRO A 350 3.48 27.02 37.42
N LYS A 351 3.09 26.55 38.62
CA LYS A 351 2.35 27.37 39.59
C LYS A 351 3.19 28.47 40.26
N ASP A 352 4.52 28.41 40.14
CA ASP A 352 5.46 29.26 40.89
C ASP A 352 5.92 30.52 40.14
N THR A 353 5.20 30.97 39.12
CA THR A 353 5.42 32.33 38.60
C THR A 353 4.68 33.32 39.49
N ASP A 354 5.29 33.61 40.64
CA ASP A 354 5.03 34.83 41.41
C ASP A 354 5.37 36.04 40.54
N SER A 355 4.40 36.48 39.74
CA SER A 355 4.39 37.84 39.27
C SER A 355 3.04 38.43 39.66
N GLU A 356 3.09 39.32 40.64
CA GLU A 356 2.08 40.33 40.93
C GLU A 356 1.94 41.30 39.73
N SER A 357 1.67 40.78 38.53
CA SER A 357 1.31 41.59 37.37
C SER A 357 -0.21 41.53 37.23
N THR A 358 -0.86 42.58 37.69
CA THR A 358 -2.31 42.81 37.63
C THR A 358 -2.79 43.17 36.22
N ASP A 359 -2.17 42.63 35.17
CA ASP A 359 -2.53 42.88 33.78
C ASP A 359 -2.94 41.56 33.11
N THR A 360 -4.00 40.96 33.66
CA THR A 360 -4.52 39.65 33.25
C THR A 360 -5.34 39.68 31.96
N ASP A 361 -5.56 40.86 31.36
CA ASP A 361 -6.45 41.02 30.21
C ASP A 361 -5.81 40.64 28.86
N ASN A 362 -4.49 40.40 28.81
CA ASN A 362 -3.78 40.01 27.58
C ASN A 362 -2.97 38.70 27.66
N CYS A 363 -3.02 37.97 28.77
CA CYS A 363 -2.34 36.68 28.89
C CYS A 363 -3.16 35.59 28.21
N ILE A 364 -2.75 35.17 27.00
CA ILE A 364 -3.26 33.95 26.35
C ILE A 364 -2.84 32.77 27.23
N LEU A 365 -3.70 32.40 28.18
CA LEU A 365 -3.54 31.20 29.00
C LEU A 365 -3.65 29.97 28.10
N THR A 366 -2.74 29.01 28.28
CA THR A 366 -2.88 27.69 27.66
C THR A 366 -4.24 27.10 28.07
N ALA A 367 -5.17 27.00 27.11
CA ALA A 367 -6.54 26.62 27.43
C ALA A 367 -6.58 25.25 28.16
N PRO A 368 -7.34 25.13 29.27
CA PRO A 368 -7.51 23.86 29.99
C PRO A 368 -7.98 22.69 29.11
N GLY A 369 -8.66 23.00 27.99
CA GLY A 369 -9.14 22.04 26.99
C GLY A 369 -8.06 21.27 26.21
N LYS A 370 -6.77 21.49 26.48
CA LYS A 370 -5.66 20.81 25.82
C LYS A 370 -5.15 19.56 26.55
N LEU A 371 -5.81 19.13 27.63
CA LEU A 371 -5.36 18.00 28.46
C LEU A 371 -5.21 16.69 27.67
N ILE A 372 -6.20 16.35 26.83
CA ILE A 372 -6.18 15.12 26.03
C ILE A 372 -5.01 15.15 25.04
N GLU A 373 -4.85 16.25 24.30
CA GLU A 373 -3.75 16.40 23.33
C GLU A 373 -2.38 16.23 24.00
N ARG A 374 -2.22 16.67 25.25
CA ARG A 374 -0.96 16.52 26.01
C ARG A 374 -0.66 15.08 26.38
N PHE A 375 -1.65 14.36 26.88
CA PHE A 375 -1.46 12.94 27.21
C PHE A 375 -1.21 12.13 25.94
N THR A 376 -2.01 12.34 24.89
CA THR A 376 -1.79 11.71 23.59
C THR A 376 -0.41 12.05 23.01
N PHE A 377 0.08 13.28 23.18
CA PHE A 377 1.44 13.62 22.76
C PHE A 377 2.51 12.93 23.61
N SER A 378 2.31 12.79 24.92
CA SER A 378 3.21 12.01 25.79
C SER A 378 3.28 10.54 25.36
N ASP A 379 2.13 9.92 25.07
CA ASP A 379 2.05 8.54 24.58
C ASP A 379 2.70 8.40 23.20
N PHE A 380 2.52 9.41 22.35
CA PHE A 380 3.19 9.49 21.06
C PHE A 380 4.71 9.57 21.18
N ILE A 381 5.24 10.38 22.10
CA ILE A 381 6.70 10.45 22.34
C ILE A 381 7.23 9.10 22.84
N ARG A 382 6.52 8.44 23.76
CA ARG A 382 6.84 7.07 24.19
C ARG A 382 6.85 6.09 23.02
N GLY A 383 5.86 6.16 22.14
CA GLY A 383 5.80 5.34 20.92
C GLY A 383 6.94 5.64 19.93
N LEU A 384 7.32 6.91 19.77
CA LEU A 384 8.48 7.31 18.95
C LEU A 384 9.81 6.80 19.54
N GLU A 385 9.96 6.83 20.86
CA GLU A 385 11.14 6.28 21.54
C GLU A 385 11.27 4.78 21.27
N MET A 386 10.18 4.03 21.39
CA MET A 386 10.15 2.61 21.02
C MET A 386 10.45 2.40 19.55
N PHE A 387 9.86 3.20 18.66
CA PHE A 387 10.09 3.13 17.22
C PHE A 387 11.58 3.35 16.88
N GLU A 388 12.20 4.36 17.47
CA GLU A 388 13.61 4.68 17.28
C GLU A 388 14.50 3.54 17.82
N ASN A 389 14.23 3.04 19.03
CA ASN A 389 15.00 1.94 19.61
C ASN A 389 14.91 0.66 18.76
N LEU A 390 13.69 0.24 18.41
CA LEU A 390 13.45 -0.98 17.63
C LEU A 390 14.07 -0.91 16.23
N THR A 391 14.04 0.25 15.56
CA THR A 391 14.70 0.41 14.25
C THR A 391 16.23 0.31 14.35
N HIS A 392 16.80 0.64 15.51
CA HIS A 392 18.25 0.57 15.77
C HIS A 392 18.73 -0.81 16.27
N GLU A 393 17.83 -1.72 16.62
CA GLU A 393 18.20 -3.09 16.99
C GLU A 393 18.65 -3.91 15.77
N GLU A 394 19.83 -4.54 15.85
CA GLU A 394 20.39 -5.35 14.75
C GLU A 394 19.45 -6.46 14.29
N LYS A 395 18.67 -7.04 15.21
CA LYS A 395 17.70 -8.10 14.91
C LYS A 395 16.60 -7.67 13.94
N ASN A 396 16.37 -6.36 13.77
CA ASN A 396 15.35 -5.81 12.87
C ASN A 396 15.94 -5.25 11.57
N GLN A 397 17.27 -5.26 11.41
CA GLN A 397 17.95 -4.63 10.28
C GLN A 397 18.45 -5.66 9.28
N PHE A 398 18.09 -5.47 8.01
CA PHE A 398 18.77 -6.09 6.88
C PHE A 398 19.82 -5.11 6.34
N MET A 399 21.07 -5.57 6.23
CA MET A 399 22.20 -4.75 5.79
C MET A 399 22.79 -5.32 4.50
N ILE A 400 23.03 -4.44 3.53
CA ILE A 400 23.71 -4.81 2.28
C ILE A 400 24.55 -3.65 1.75
N LYS A 401 25.78 -3.96 1.34
CA LYS A 401 26.55 -3.08 0.46
C LYS A 401 26.10 -3.34 -0.98
N LEU A 402 25.33 -2.42 -1.56
CA LEU A 402 24.74 -2.61 -2.88
C LEU A 402 25.84 -2.87 -3.92
N PRO A 403 25.82 -4.03 -4.61
CA PRO A 403 26.77 -4.33 -5.68
C PRO A 403 26.68 -3.29 -6.80
N GLU A 404 27.78 -3.01 -7.48
CA GLU A 404 27.72 -2.19 -8.70
C GLU A 404 26.92 -2.90 -9.79
N ASN A 405 26.25 -2.12 -10.64
CA ASN A 405 25.37 -2.63 -11.68
C ASN A 405 24.23 -3.48 -11.09
N SER A 406 23.67 -3.00 -9.96
CA SER A 406 22.45 -3.53 -9.37
C SER A 406 21.43 -2.42 -9.17
N CYS A 407 20.16 -2.76 -9.02
CA CYS A 407 19.11 -1.82 -8.65
C CYS A 407 18.23 -2.43 -7.57
N ILE A 408 18.16 -1.79 -6.41
CA ILE A 408 17.21 -2.21 -5.37
C ILE A 408 15.89 -1.44 -5.54
N ILE A 409 14.78 -2.16 -5.44
CA ILE A 409 13.43 -1.60 -5.43
C ILE A 409 12.86 -1.80 -4.04
N MET A 410 12.29 -0.74 -3.46
CA MET A 410 11.70 -0.78 -2.13
C MET A 410 10.33 -0.13 -2.08
N ASN A 411 9.45 -0.68 -1.24
CA ASN A 411 8.18 -0.06 -0.90
C ASN A 411 8.44 1.09 0.09
N ASN A 412 8.41 2.32 -0.40
CA ASN A 412 8.69 3.56 0.33
C ASN A 412 7.58 3.93 1.35
N ARG A 413 6.49 3.15 1.41
CA ARG A 413 5.40 3.29 2.38
C ARG A 413 5.47 2.24 3.49
N ARG A 414 6.49 1.39 3.49
CA ARG A 414 6.67 0.27 4.43
C ARG A 414 8.10 0.16 4.94
N ILE A 415 9.08 0.23 4.04
CA ILE A 415 10.48 -0.03 4.37
C ILE A 415 11.19 1.27 4.68
N LEU A 416 11.72 1.35 5.90
CA LEU A 416 12.65 2.40 6.27
C LEU A 416 14.01 2.05 5.71
N HIS A 417 14.73 3.05 5.23
CA HIS A 417 16.09 2.86 4.74
C HIS A 417 17.04 3.88 5.35
N SER A 418 18.29 3.48 5.47
CA SER A 418 19.37 4.22 6.11
C SER A 418 20.69 3.86 5.46
N ARG A 419 21.74 4.62 5.80
CA ARG A 419 23.09 4.37 5.32
C ARG A 419 24.11 4.79 6.35
N ASN A 420 25.13 3.96 6.58
CA ASN A 420 26.27 4.34 7.42
C ASN A 420 27.04 5.52 6.82
N ASN A 421 27.84 6.18 7.66
CA ASN A 421 28.89 7.05 7.16
C ASN A 421 29.86 6.27 6.26
N PHE A 422 30.64 6.99 5.47
CA PHE A 422 31.64 6.39 4.59
C PHE A 422 32.82 7.31 4.45
N GLU A 423 33.96 6.69 4.18
CA GLU A 423 35.21 7.37 3.92
C GLU A 423 35.56 7.19 2.44
N ALA A 424 35.77 8.31 1.74
CA ALA A 424 36.51 8.31 0.49
C ALA A 424 37.99 8.42 0.88
N ASN A 425 38.68 7.28 0.96
CA ASN A 425 40.02 7.22 1.53
C ASN A 425 41.09 7.69 0.54
N ASN A 426 40.77 7.71 -0.76
CA ASN A 426 41.62 8.23 -1.83
C ASN A 426 40.91 9.36 -2.59
N GLU A 427 41.68 10.28 -3.18
CA GLU A 427 41.19 11.18 -4.24
C GLU A 427 40.69 10.33 -5.42
N GLY A 428 39.39 10.00 -5.44
CA GLY A 428 38.76 9.25 -6.53
C GLY A 428 37.75 8.17 -6.14
N ASP A 429 37.67 7.74 -4.87
CA ASP A 429 36.69 6.72 -4.45
C ASP A 429 35.26 7.23 -4.69
N THR A 430 34.58 6.66 -5.70
CA THR A 430 33.31 7.17 -6.18
C THR A 430 32.15 6.33 -5.65
N ARG A 431 31.17 7.00 -5.05
CA ARG A 431 29.83 6.49 -4.79
C ARG A 431 28.85 7.27 -5.65
N LEU A 432 28.35 6.60 -6.69
CA LEU A 432 27.37 7.17 -7.61
C LEU A 432 26.17 6.25 -7.68
N PHE A 433 25.05 6.69 -7.13
CA PHE A 433 23.77 6.04 -7.28
C PHE A 433 22.82 6.91 -8.10
N ARG A 434 21.83 6.28 -8.73
CA ARG A 434 20.73 6.98 -9.40
C ARG A 434 19.41 6.47 -8.85
N SER A 435 18.47 7.38 -8.61
CA SER A 435 17.18 7.04 -8.02
C SER A 435 16.02 7.55 -8.85
N CYS A 436 14.89 6.85 -8.76
CA CYS A 436 13.60 7.27 -9.27
C CYS A 436 12.46 6.73 -8.41
N PHE A 437 11.24 7.15 -8.72
CA PHE A 437 10.04 6.78 -7.98
C PHE A 437 8.95 6.24 -8.89
N LEU A 438 8.07 5.42 -8.32
CA LEU A 438 6.87 4.88 -8.94
C LEU A 438 5.69 5.01 -7.97
N ASP A 439 4.52 5.34 -8.49
CA ASP A 439 3.30 5.37 -7.69
C ASP A 439 2.73 3.97 -7.43
N GLY A 440 2.10 3.82 -6.25
CA GLY A 440 1.65 2.51 -5.77
C GLY A 440 0.48 1.92 -6.57
N ASP A 441 -0.32 2.76 -7.23
CA ASP A 441 -1.42 2.34 -8.11
C ASP A 441 -0.93 1.62 -9.36
N HIS A 442 0.18 2.09 -9.96
CA HIS A 442 0.79 1.44 -11.11
C HIS A 442 1.35 0.07 -10.77
N PHE A 443 2.00 -0.08 -9.61
CA PHE A 443 2.40 -1.39 -9.10
C PHE A 443 1.18 -2.31 -8.92
N LYS A 444 0.12 -1.85 -8.24
CA LYS A 444 -1.09 -2.64 -8.02
C LYS A 444 -1.74 -3.07 -9.34
N SER A 445 -1.80 -2.17 -10.31
CA SER A 445 -2.33 -2.47 -11.65
C SER A 445 -1.49 -3.52 -12.37
N LYS A 446 -0.16 -3.41 -12.36
CA LYS A 446 0.72 -4.39 -13.00
C LYS A 446 0.63 -5.75 -12.32
N MET A 447 0.63 -5.76 -10.99
CA MET A 447 0.46 -6.97 -10.18
C MET A 447 -0.84 -7.68 -10.54
N LYS A 448 -1.96 -6.94 -10.59
CA LYS A 448 -3.27 -7.51 -10.93
C LYS A 448 -3.31 -8.10 -12.33
N TYR A 449 -2.75 -7.39 -13.31
CA TYR A 449 -2.62 -7.90 -14.68
C TYR A 449 -1.82 -9.20 -14.75
N LEU A 450 -0.72 -9.32 -14.00
CA LEU A 450 0.10 -10.53 -14.01
C LEU A 450 -0.57 -11.70 -13.26
N GLU A 451 -1.31 -11.44 -12.19
CA GLU A 451 -2.18 -12.45 -11.55
C GLU A 451 -3.19 -13.02 -12.56
N GLU A 452 -3.89 -12.15 -13.29
CA GLU A 452 -4.84 -12.54 -14.33
C GLU A 452 -4.16 -13.31 -15.46
N LYS A 453 -2.98 -12.88 -15.90
CA LYS A 453 -2.21 -13.53 -16.97
C LYS A 453 -1.70 -14.91 -16.60
N PHE A 454 -1.27 -15.12 -15.36
CA PHE A 454 -0.68 -16.39 -14.88
C PHE A 454 -1.66 -17.26 -14.10
N GLU A 455 -2.94 -16.92 -14.15
CA GLU A 455 -4.00 -17.78 -13.67
C GLU A 455 -4.06 -17.99 -12.14
N LEU A 456 -3.54 -17.04 -11.36
CA LEU A 456 -3.47 -17.14 -9.90
C LEU A 456 -4.61 -16.41 -9.18
#